data_AF-A0A1B6JWA5-F1
#
_entry.id   AF-A0A1B6JWA5-F1
#
_cell.length_a   1.000
_cell.length_b   1.000
_cell.length_c   1.000
_cell.angle_alpha   90.00
_cell.angle_beta   90.00
_cell.angle_gamma   90.00
#
_symmetry.space_group_name_H-M   'P 1'
#
loop_
_entity.id
_entity.type
_entity.pdbx_description
1 polymer ?
#
loop_
_entity_poly.entity_id
_entity_poly.type
_entity_poly.pdbx_seq_one_letter_code
_entity_poly.pdbx_strand_id
1 'polypeptide(L)'
;REDFLKVVNFLRQRVPGITIATDIICGFPTETEADFEDTMSLCADCRFPSLYINQFFPRPGTPAARLPRIPPTEVKKRTKRLSELFQSYEPYTDKLGTTQQVLITEEAFDGRHLVGHNKFYEQILVENRPDLMGRSVEVVITATKKHCMIGTLKTEIVKPPTRPNICSVFQPSLCSFVLVALLAKLLWFLFVNI
;
A
#
# COMPACT_ATOMS: atom_id res chain seq x y z
N ARG A 1 -1.41 -23.92 -8.50
CA ARG A 1 -1.42 -23.80 -7.01
C ARG A 1 -0.02 -23.87 -6.40
N GLU A 2 0.71 -24.98 -6.58
CA GLU A 2 1.99 -25.25 -5.88
C GLU A 2 3.05 -24.16 -6.09
N ASP A 3 3.21 -23.67 -7.32
CA ASP A 3 4.22 -22.63 -7.60
C ASP A 3 3.92 -21.32 -6.87
N PHE A 4 2.65 -20.98 -6.70
CA PHE A 4 2.25 -19.81 -5.90
C PHE A 4 2.70 -19.99 -4.44
N LEU A 5 2.44 -21.16 -3.85
CA LEU A 5 2.87 -21.46 -2.48
C LEU A 5 4.39 -21.47 -2.34
N LYS A 6 5.13 -21.97 -3.34
CA LYS A 6 6.61 -21.90 -3.33
C LYS A 6 7.08 -20.45 -3.22
N VAL A 7 6.50 -19.53 -4.01
CA VAL A 7 6.84 -18.10 -3.96
C VAL A 7 6.45 -17.48 -2.63
N VAL A 8 5.22 -17.70 -2.16
CA VAL A 8 4.74 -17.17 -0.87
C VAL A 8 5.64 -17.62 0.29
N ASN A 9 5.95 -18.91 0.34
CA ASN A 9 6.79 -19.48 1.39
C ASN A 9 8.21 -18.93 1.32
N PHE A 10 8.78 -18.82 0.12
CA PHE A 10 10.09 -18.23 -0.10
C PHE A 10 10.17 -16.79 0.42
N LEU A 11 9.15 -15.98 0.11
CA LEU A 11 9.08 -14.58 0.55
C LEU A 11 8.91 -14.45 2.06
N ARG A 12 8.00 -15.22 2.65
CA ARG A 12 7.74 -15.22 4.10
C ARG A 12 8.97 -15.64 4.91
N GLN A 13 9.76 -16.59 4.39
CA GLN A 13 11.00 -17.03 5.04
C GLN A 13 12.11 -15.98 4.99
N ARG A 14 12.20 -15.20 3.91
CA ARG A 14 13.29 -14.23 3.69
C ARG A 14 12.98 -12.81 4.13
N VAL A 15 11.71 -12.45 4.20
CA VAL A 15 11.26 -11.11 4.59
C VAL A 15 10.24 -11.26 5.73
N PRO A 16 10.71 -11.38 6.98
CA PRO A 16 9.84 -11.50 8.13
C PRO A 16 8.85 -10.33 8.22
N GLY A 17 7.57 -10.67 8.36
CA GLY A 17 6.47 -9.70 8.44
C GLY A 17 5.95 -9.19 7.09
N ILE A 18 6.42 -9.71 5.95
CA ILE A 18 5.89 -9.32 4.64
C ILE A 18 4.37 -9.52 4.53
N THR A 19 3.69 -8.46 4.13
CA THR A 19 2.27 -8.48 3.76
C THR A 19 2.15 -8.90 2.30
N ILE A 20 1.39 -9.97 2.05
CA ILE A 20 1.07 -10.43 0.69
C ILE A 20 -0.40 -10.13 0.44
N ALA A 21 -0.65 -9.27 -0.54
CA ALA A 21 -1.98 -8.98 -1.06
C ALA A 21 -2.15 -9.63 -2.43
N THR A 22 -3.38 -9.99 -2.80
CA THR A 22 -3.64 -10.58 -4.12
C THR A 22 -5.05 -10.27 -4.60
N ASP A 23 -5.22 -10.29 -5.93
CA ASP A 23 -6.49 -10.10 -6.61
C ASP A 23 -6.90 -11.42 -7.24
N ILE A 24 -8.14 -11.85 -7.01
CA ILE A 24 -8.71 -13.08 -7.56
C ILE A 24 -9.92 -12.75 -8.41
N ILE A 25 -9.96 -13.30 -9.62
CA ILE A 25 -11.08 -13.19 -10.54
C ILE A 25 -11.85 -14.51 -10.54
N CYS A 26 -13.04 -14.51 -9.96
CA CYS A 26 -13.97 -15.63 -10.01
C CYS A 26 -14.73 -15.64 -11.34
N GLY A 27 -15.02 -16.83 -11.86
CA GLY A 27 -15.85 -17.01 -13.05
C GLY A 27 -15.12 -16.75 -14.37
N PHE A 28 -13.79 -16.90 -14.38
CA PHE A 28 -13.03 -16.84 -15.63
C PHE A 28 -13.58 -17.88 -16.63
N PRO A 29 -13.67 -17.61 -17.94
CA PRO A 29 -14.38 -18.48 -18.89
C PRO A 29 -13.98 -19.96 -18.87
N THR A 30 -12.73 -20.27 -18.54
CA THR A 30 -12.21 -21.65 -18.48
C THR A 30 -12.12 -22.22 -17.06
N GLU A 31 -12.62 -21.52 -16.04
CA GLU A 31 -12.52 -21.91 -14.63
C GLU A 31 -13.43 -23.12 -14.33
N THR A 32 -12.81 -24.27 -14.10
CA THR A 32 -13.52 -25.48 -13.67
C THR A 32 -13.82 -25.43 -12.16
N GLU A 33 -14.64 -26.37 -11.66
CA GLU A 33 -14.85 -26.47 -10.21
C GLU A 33 -13.57 -26.87 -9.48
N ALA A 34 -12.73 -27.72 -10.07
CA ALA A 34 -11.44 -28.09 -9.50
C ALA A 34 -10.50 -26.89 -9.36
N ASP A 35 -10.44 -26.02 -10.38
CA ASP A 35 -9.65 -24.77 -10.32
C ASP A 35 -10.13 -23.84 -9.19
N PHE A 36 -11.45 -23.77 -9.00
CA PHE A 36 -12.04 -22.97 -7.94
C PHE A 36 -11.73 -23.54 -6.54
N GLU A 37 -11.80 -24.87 -6.35
CA GLU A 37 -11.42 -25.50 -5.08
C GLU A 37 -9.92 -25.37 -4.79
N ASP A 38 -9.07 -25.42 -5.81
CA ASP A 38 -7.64 -25.13 -5.69
C ASP A 38 -7.40 -23.70 -5.22
N THR A 39 -8.19 -22.74 -5.71
CA THR A 39 -8.16 -21.34 -5.28
C THR A 39 -8.62 -21.18 -3.84
N MET A 40 -9.72 -21.84 -3.46
CA MET A 40 -10.24 -21.84 -2.08
C MET A 40 -9.19 -22.39 -1.10
N SER A 41 -8.58 -23.54 -1.43
CA SER A 41 -7.54 -24.14 -0.58
C SER A 41 -6.28 -23.28 -0.50
N LEU A 42 -5.88 -22.62 -1.60
CA LEU A 42 -4.75 -21.68 -1.60
C LEU A 42 -5.01 -20.51 -0.64
N CYS A 43 -6.20 -19.92 -0.69
CA CYS A 43 -6.59 -18.83 0.20
C CYS A 43 -6.67 -19.27 1.67
N ALA A 44 -7.17 -20.48 1.92
CA ALA A 44 -7.23 -21.05 3.27
C ALA A 44 -5.83 -21.26 3.87
N ASP A 45 -4.87 -21.74 3.08
CA ASP A 45 -3.47 -21.92 3.51
C ASP A 45 -2.75 -20.58 3.69
N CYS A 46 -2.95 -19.66 2.76
CA CYS A 46 -2.21 -18.39 2.76
C CYS A 46 -2.75 -17.40 3.80
N ARG A 47 -4.06 -17.41 4.08
CA ARG A 47 -4.75 -16.46 4.97
C ARG A 47 -4.34 -15.00 4.70
N PHE A 48 -4.52 -14.54 3.46
CA PHE A 48 -4.09 -13.20 3.04
C PHE A 48 -4.71 -12.08 3.90
N PRO A 49 -3.93 -11.09 4.34
CA PRO A 49 -4.44 -9.91 5.03
C PRO A 49 -5.30 -9.00 4.13
N SER A 50 -4.94 -8.92 2.84
CA SER A 50 -5.67 -8.15 1.83
C SER A 50 -5.95 -9.04 0.60
N LEU A 51 -7.22 -9.18 0.25
CA LEU A 51 -7.68 -10.02 -0.85
C LEU A 51 -8.81 -9.30 -1.58
N TYR A 52 -8.62 -9.03 -2.87
CA TYR A 52 -9.67 -8.44 -3.70
C TYR A 52 -10.32 -9.52 -4.56
N ILE A 53 -11.63 -9.70 -4.36
CA ILE A 53 -12.40 -10.74 -5.04
C ILE A 53 -13.29 -10.06 -6.08
N ASN A 54 -12.96 -10.25 -7.36
CA ASN A 54 -13.68 -9.68 -8.48
C ASN A 54 -14.37 -10.77 -9.30
N GLN A 55 -15.44 -10.41 -10.01
CA GLN A 55 -16.07 -11.28 -11.00
C GLN A 55 -15.47 -11.01 -12.38
N PHE A 56 -15.31 -12.04 -13.20
CA PHE A 56 -14.84 -11.87 -14.57
C PHE A 56 -15.80 -10.98 -15.36
N PHE A 57 -15.23 -9.92 -15.94
CA PHE A 57 -15.91 -9.05 -16.88
C PHE A 57 -15.15 -9.04 -18.21
N PRO A 58 -15.77 -9.44 -19.34
CA PRO A 58 -15.08 -9.51 -20.62
C PRO A 58 -14.69 -8.10 -21.08
N ARG A 59 -13.40 -7.91 -21.38
CA ARG A 59 -12.89 -6.67 -21.96
C ARG A 59 -12.84 -6.79 -23.48
N PRO A 60 -13.42 -5.85 -24.25
CA PRO A 60 -13.37 -5.87 -25.71
C PRO A 60 -11.94 -6.05 -26.25
N GLY A 61 -11.78 -6.86 -27.28
CA GLY A 61 -10.47 -7.13 -27.91
C GLY A 61 -9.62 -8.22 -27.23
N THR A 62 -9.98 -8.69 -26.04
CA THR A 62 -9.22 -9.75 -25.37
C THR A 62 -9.59 -11.15 -25.88
N PRO A 63 -8.67 -12.13 -25.86
CA PRO A 63 -9.01 -13.52 -26.16
C PRO A 63 -10.12 -14.07 -25.26
N ALA A 64 -10.09 -13.73 -23.97
CA ALA A 64 -11.07 -14.17 -22.99
C ALA A 64 -12.49 -13.67 -23.30
N ALA A 65 -12.65 -12.53 -23.97
CA ALA A 65 -13.97 -12.02 -24.36
C ALA A 65 -14.67 -12.89 -25.42
N ARG A 66 -13.93 -13.73 -26.16
CA ARG A 66 -14.48 -14.66 -27.15
C ARG A 66 -14.86 -16.02 -26.57
N LEU A 67 -14.49 -16.29 -25.31
CA LEU A 67 -14.72 -17.59 -24.68
C LEU A 67 -16.15 -17.69 -24.11
N PRO A 68 -16.74 -18.90 -24.08
CA PRO A 68 -18.02 -19.13 -23.44
C PRO A 68 -17.97 -18.77 -21.96
N ARG A 69 -18.96 -18.01 -21.48
CA ARG A 69 -18.99 -17.54 -20.10
C ARG A 69 -19.58 -18.59 -19.17
N ILE A 70 -19.05 -18.66 -17.95
CA ILE A 70 -19.67 -19.38 -16.85
C ILE A 70 -21.01 -18.70 -16.50
N PRO A 71 -22.07 -19.47 -16.21
CA PRO A 71 -23.36 -18.92 -15.80
C PRO A 71 -23.23 -17.93 -14.63
N PRO A 72 -23.89 -16.76 -14.69
CA PRO A 72 -23.78 -15.74 -13.63
C PRO A 72 -24.15 -16.24 -12.23
N THR A 73 -25.03 -17.24 -12.12
CA THR A 73 -25.41 -17.88 -10.85
C THR A 73 -24.23 -18.61 -10.21
N GLU A 74 -23.45 -19.35 -10.99
CA GLU A 74 -22.26 -20.05 -10.49
C GLU A 74 -21.15 -19.06 -10.14
N VAL A 75 -20.93 -18.01 -10.94
CA VAL A 75 -19.96 -16.96 -10.61
C VAL A 75 -20.31 -16.30 -9.28
N LYS A 76 -21.59 -15.95 -9.07
CA LYS A 76 -22.07 -15.38 -7.79
C LYS A 76 -21.85 -16.34 -6.61
N LYS A 77 -22.13 -17.63 -6.79
CA LYS A 77 -21.90 -18.66 -5.76
C LYS A 77 -20.41 -18.76 -5.39
N ARG A 78 -19.51 -18.77 -6.38
CA ARG A 78 -18.06 -18.80 -6.19
C ARG A 78 -17.54 -17.57 -5.45
N THR A 79 -17.90 -16.36 -5.91
CA THR A 79 -17.54 -15.11 -5.23
C THR A 79 -18.02 -15.10 -3.79
N LYS A 80 -19.25 -15.56 -3.52
CA LYS A 80 -19.81 -15.63 -2.16
C LYS A 80 -18.99 -16.57 -1.28
N ARG A 81 -18.72 -17.80 -1.72
CA ARG A 81 -17.92 -18.79 -0.98
C ARG A 81 -16.52 -18.26 -0.65
N LEU A 82 -15.84 -17.65 -1.62
CA LEU A 82 -14.50 -17.10 -1.40
C LEU A 82 -14.53 -15.89 -0.46
N SER A 83 -15.56 -15.06 -0.55
CA SER A 83 -15.77 -13.93 0.38
C SER A 83 -16.02 -14.42 1.81
N GLU A 84 -16.83 -15.46 1.97
CA GLU A 84 -17.09 -16.09 3.27
C GLU A 84 -15.82 -16.68 3.88
N LEU A 85 -15.01 -17.39 3.08
CA LEU A 85 -13.70 -17.87 3.52
C LEU A 85 -12.81 -16.71 3.95
N PHE A 86 -12.72 -15.65 3.14
CA PHE A 86 -11.94 -14.47 3.52
C PHE A 86 -12.41 -13.88 4.84
N GLN A 87 -13.72 -13.71 5.05
CA GLN A 87 -14.27 -13.16 6.30
C GLN A 87 -14.13 -14.10 7.51
N SER A 88 -13.89 -15.40 7.30
CA SER A 88 -13.76 -16.38 8.38
C SER A 88 -12.50 -16.23 9.25
N TYR A 89 -11.51 -15.46 8.80
CA TYR A 89 -10.24 -15.32 9.51
C TYR A 89 -9.80 -13.87 9.74
N GLU A 90 -9.08 -13.67 10.84
CA GLU A 90 -8.46 -12.41 11.23
C GLU A 90 -6.94 -12.46 10.99
N PRO A 91 -6.38 -11.56 10.17
CA PRO A 91 -4.99 -11.68 9.71
C PRO A 91 -3.94 -10.98 10.60
N TYR A 92 -4.36 -10.12 11.55
CA TYR A 92 -3.44 -9.27 12.32
C TYR A 92 -3.37 -9.63 13.80
N THR A 93 -3.94 -10.76 14.22
CA THR A 93 -4.04 -11.13 15.65
C THR A 93 -2.68 -11.25 16.33
N ASP A 94 -1.63 -11.59 15.57
CA ASP A 94 -0.23 -11.64 16.02
C ASP A 94 0.38 -10.25 16.29
N LYS A 95 -0.26 -9.17 15.85
CA LYS A 95 0.22 -7.80 16.04
C LYS A 95 -0.28 -7.14 17.32
N LEU A 96 -1.27 -7.72 18.00
CA LEU A 96 -1.81 -7.17 19.24
C LEU A 96 -0.71 -6.98 20.29
N GLY A 97 -0.67 -5.79 20.91
CA GLY A 97 0.33 -5.42 21.90
C GLY A 97 1.72 -5.08 21.34
N THR A 98 1.97 -5.28 20.04
CA THR A 98 3.26 -4.91 19.43
C THR A 98 3.37 -3.40 19.26
N THR A 99 4.61 -2.87 19.33
CA THR A 99 4.90 -1.49 18.94
C THR A 99 5.24 -1.44 17.44
N GLN A 100 4.60 -0.54 16.70
CA GLN A 100 4.81 -0.36 15.27
C GLN A 100 5.16 1.11 14.97
N GLN A 101 6.09 1.32 14.04
CA GLN A 101 6.34 2.64 13.48
C GLN A 101 5.37 2.89 12.32
N VAL A 102 4.64 4.01 12.36
CA VAL A 102 3.52 4.31 11.46
C VAL A 102 3.67 5.71 10.90
N LEU A 103 3.64 5.83 9.58
CA LEU A 103 3.57 7.11 8.88
C LEU A 103 2.11 7.51 8.69
N ILE A 104 1.71 8.65 9.26
CA ILE A 104 0.36 9.19 9.14
C ILE A 104 0.22 10.02 7.87
N THR A 105 -0.78 9.73 7.04
CA THR A 105 -0.92 10.36 5.72
C THR A 105 -2.30 10.93 5.44
N GLU A 106 -3.35 10.40 6.09
CA GLU A 106 -4.73 10.66 5.71
C GLU A 106 -5.64 10.79 6.95
N GLU A 107 -6.74 11.51 6.79
CA GLU A 107 -7.85 11.50 7.75
C GLU A 107 -8.80 10.35 7.41
N ALA A 108 -9.25 9.60 8.41
CA ALA A 108 -10.25 8.57 8.19
C ALA A 108 -11.62 9.19 7.89
N PHE A 109 -12.45 8.46 7.14
CA PHE A 109 -13.80 8.90 6.76
C PHE A 109 -14.71 9.18 7.98
N ASP A 110 -14.43 8.57 9.14
CA ASP A 110 -15.20 8.78 10.36
C ASP A 110 -14.89 10.12 11.08
N GLY A 111 -13.84 10.83 10.65
CA GLY A 111 -13.36 12.08 11.26
C GLY A 111 -12.77 11.92 12.66
N ARG A 112 -12.75 10.70 13.22
CA ARG A 112 -12.28 10.40 14.59
C ARG A 112 -10.87 9.83 14.61
N HIS A 113 -10.41 9.29 13.49
CA HIS A 113 -9.09 8.69 13.37
C HIS A 113 -8.28 9.32 12.23
N LEU A 114 -6.96 9.23 12.38
CA LEU A 114 -6.02 9.36 11.27
C LEU A 114 -5.64 7.96 10.77
N VAL A 115 -5.36 7.88 9.48
CA VAL A 115 -4.88 6.68 8.82
C VAL A 115 -3.38 6.82 8.60
N GLY A 116 -2.65 5.79 9.03
CA GLY A 116 -1.26 5.63 8.70
C GLY A 116 -0.90 4.21 8.32
N HIS A 117 0.31 4.06 7.80
CA HIS A 117 0.83 2.78 7.34
C HIS A 117 2.17 2.48 7.98
N ASN A 118 2.39 1.22 8.35
CA ASN A 118 3.70 0.76 8.78
C ASN A 118 4.57 0.40 7.57
N LYS A 119 5.80 -0.09 7.83
CA LYS A 119 6.74 -0.52 6.77
C LYS A 119 6.22 -1.68 5.90
N PHE A 120 5.24 -2.44 6.38
CA PHE A 120 4.61 -3.53 5.66
C PHE A 120 3.35 -3.09 4.90
N TYR A 121 3.09 -1.78 4.87
CA TYR A 121 1.91 -1.16 4.28
C TYR A 121 0.59 -1.64 4.90
N GLU A 122 0.63 -2.15 6.14
CA GLU A 122 -0.57 -2.46 6.91
C GLU A 122 -1.17 -1.16 7.42
N GLN A 123 -2.51 -1.04 7.37
CA GLN A 123 -3.22 0.16 7.76
C GLN A 123 -3.46 0.21 9.27
N ILE A 124 -3.11 1.32 9.92
CA ILE A 124 -3.30 1.56 11.35
C ILE A 124 -4.09 2.85 11.55
N LEU A 125 -5.16 2.75 12.33
CA LEU A 125 -5.97 3.87 12.79
C LEU A 125 -5.42 4.38 14.12
N VAL A 126 -5.19 5.68 14.19
CA VAL A 126 -4.73 6.40 15.38
C VAL A 126 -5.73 7.51 15.70
N GLU A 127 -5.85 7.92 16.96
CA GLU A 127 -6.72 9.03 17.37
C GLU A 127 -6.47 10.29 16.53
N ASN A 128 -7.55 11.00 16.17
CA ASN A 128 -7.45 12.22 15.36
C ASN A 128 -6.74 13.35 16.12
N ARG A 129 -5.47 13.51 15.79
CA ARG A 129 -4.54 14.49 16.33
C ARG A 129 -3.87 15.21 15.16
N PRO A 130 -4.39 16.38 14.72
CA PRO A 130 -3.92 17.06 13.50
C PRO A 130 -2.41 17.32 13.47
N ASP A 131 -1.77 17.41 14.63
CA ASP A 131 -0.31 17.56 14.79
C ASP A 131 0.51 16.37 14.28
N LEU A 132 -0.12 15.22 14.01
CA LEU A 132 0.53 14.00 13.54
C LEU A 132 0.55 13.85 12.02
N MET A 133 -0.24 14.64 11.28
CA MET A 133 -0.33 14.53 9.83
C MET A 133 1.05 14.66 9.17
N GLY A 134 1.42 13.72 8.30
CA GLY A 134 2.72 13.68 7.63
C GLY A 134 3.89 13.26 8.53
N ARG A 135 3.65 12.80 9.76
CA ARG A 135 4.69 12.36 10.70
C ARG A 135 4.74 10.85 10.86
N SER A 136 5.93 10.35 11.14
CA SER A 136 6.13 8.98 11.61
C SER A 136 6.05 8.93 13.14
N VAL A 137 5.20 8.09 13.68
CA VAL A 137 4.96 7.91 15.13
C VAL A 137 5.12 6.46 15.54
N GLU A 138 5.44 6.22 16.80
CA GLU A 138 5.36 4.89 17.40
C GLU A 138 4.01 4.68 18.07
N VAL A 139 3.34 3.60 17.70
CA VAL A 139 2.03 3.22 18.25
C VAL A 139 2.09 1.81 18.82
N VAL A 140 1.35 1.58 19.90
CA VAL A 140 1.08 0.24 20.43
C VAL A 140 -0.26 -0.22 19.87
N ILE A 141 -0.29 -1.39 19.24
CA ILE A 141 -1.52 -1.94 18.65
C ILE A 141 -2.44 -2.44 19.76
N THR A 142 -3.62 -1.84 19.91
CA THR A 142 -4.58 -2.14 20.97
C THR A 142 -5.76 -2.98 20.50
N ALA A 143 -6.11 -2.92 19.22
CA ALA A 143 -7.14 -3.75 18.62
C ALA A 143 -6.84 -4.05 17.16
N THR A 144 -7.41 -5.14 16.66
CA THR A 144 -7.26 -5.58 15.27
C THR A 144 -8.65 -5.77 14.66
N LYS A 145 -8.81 -5.32 13.42
CA LYS A 145 -10.01 -5.52 12.61
C LYS A 145 -9.62 -6.29 11.35
N LYS A 146 -10.62 -6.63 10.52
CA LYS A 146 -10.41 -7.37 9.27
C LYS A 146 -9.41 -6.68 8.32
N HIS A 147 -9.54 -5.36 8.17
CA HIS A 147 -8.82 -4.58 7.16
C HIS A 147 -7.79 -3.60 7.74
N CYS A 148 -7.81 -3.37 9.05
CA CYS A 148 -6.92 -2.41 9.69
C CYS A 148 -6.65 -2.80 11.15
N MET A 149 -5.66 -2.16 11.74
CA MET A 149 -5.39 -2.20 13.16
C MET A 149 -5.75 -0.87 13.81
N ILE A 150 -5.90 -0.85 15.12
CA ILE A 150 -6.07 0.36 15.92
C ILE A 150 -4.86 0.45 16.86
N GLY A 151 -4.21 1.60 16.88
CA GLY A 151 -3.05 1.86 17.71
C GLY A 151 -3.21 3.11 18.57
N THR A 152 -2.61 3.08 19.76
CA THR A 152 -2.47 4.25 20.63
C THR A 152 -1.02 4.72 20.64
N LEU A 153 -0.79 6.03 20.73
CA LEU A 153 0.56 6.59 20.76
C LEU A 153 1.31 6.15 22.02
N LYS A 154 2.60 5.82 21.85
CA LYS A 154 3.49 5.39 22.95
C LYS A 154 4.09 6.56 23.77
N THR A 155 3.53 7.77 23.68
CA THR A 155 4.03 9.02 24.30
C THR A 155 5.20 9.71 23.56
N GLU A 156 5.46 10.98 23.91
CA GLU A 156 5.61 12.17 23.03
C GLU A 156 6.53 12.14 21.79
N ILE A 157 6.01 12.81 20.77
CA ILE A 157 6.57 13.11 19.45
C ILE A 157 8.09 13.35 19.51
N VAL A 158 8.88 12.34 19.12
CA VAL A 158 10.27 12.57 18.74
C VAL A 158 10.23 13.46 17.50
N LYS A 159 10.57 14.74 17.67
CA LYS A 159 10.78 15.66 16.56
C LYS A 159 11.72 14.95 15.58
N PRO A 160 11.35 14.75 14.31
CA PRO A 160 12.25 14.08 13.37
C PRO A 160 13.59 14.81 13.41
N PRO A 161 14.74 14.10 13.39
CA PRO A 161 16.03 14.76 13.32
C PRO A 161 15.94 15.72 12.15
N THR A 162 16.07 17.01 12.44
CA THR A 162 16.13 18.05 11.43
C THR A 162 17.24 17.64 10.49
N ARG A 163 16.90 17.18 9.28
CA ARG A 163 17.91 17.02 8.24
C ARG A 163 18.57 18.39 8.13
N PRO A 164 19.91 18.48 8.24
CA PRO A 164 20.57 19.76 8.02
C PRO A 164 20.07 20.28 6.67
N ASN A 165 19.59 21.52 6.67
CA ASN A 165 19.17 22.19 5.44
C ASN A 165 20.31 22.05 4.43
N ILE A 166 20.10 21.30 3.35
CA ILE A 166 21.08 21.21 2.26
C ILE A 166 21.36 22.62 1.68
N CYS A 167 20.45 23.59 1.90
CA CYS A 167 20.66 24.99 1.58
C CYS A 167 21.72 25.73 2.43
N SER A 168 22.13 25.27 3.61
CA SER A 168 23.17 25.97 4.38
C SER A 168 24.60 25.60 3.98
N VAL A 169 24.78 24.67 3.03
CA VAL A 169 26.10 24.27 2.51
C VAL A 169 26.48 25.05 1.25
N PHE A 170 25.54 25.77 0.64
CA PHE A 170 25.82 26.72 -0.44
C PHE A 170 25.54 28.14 0.04
N GLN A 171 26.54 28.76 0.69
CA GLN A 171 26.70 30.21 0.57
C GLN A 171 27.37 30.48 -0.78
N PRO A 172 26.65 30.89 -1.84
CA PRO A 172 27.32 31.58 -2.93
C PRO A 172 27.83 32.89 -2.34
N SER A 173 29.16 33.02 -2.23
CA SER A 173 29.80 34.31 -2.00
C SER A 173 29.22 35.31 -3.00
N LEU A 174 28.66 36.42 -2.51
CA LEU A 174 27.90 37.43 -3.25
C LEU A 174 28.65 38.12 -4.41
N CYS A 175 29.86 37.72 -4.75
CA CYS A 175 30.77 38.51 -5.57
C CYS A 175 30.83 38.09 -7.06
N SER A 176 30.24 36.97 -7.48
CA SER A 176 30.48 36.46 -8.85
C SER A 176 29.30 36.57 -9.83
N PHE A 177 28.06 36.81 -9.37
CA PHE A 177 26.90 36.85 -10.27
C PHE A 177 26.71 38.20 -10.99
N VAL A 178 27.10 39.31 -10.36
CA VAL A 178 26.96 40.66 -10.97
C VAL A 178 27.92 40.82 -12.16
N LEU A 179 29.13 40.27 -12.08
CA LEU A 179 30.14 40.39 -13.14
C LEU A 179 29.77 39.60 -14.40
N VAL A 180 29.20 38.40 -14.25
CA VAL A 180 28.79 37.56 -15.38
C VAL A 180 27.59 38.16 -16.12
N ALA A 181 26.63 38.75 -15.38
CA ALA A 181 25.48 39.43 -15.99
C ALA A 181 25.88 40.72 -16.74
N LEU A 182 26.88 41.45 -16.26
CA LEU A 182 27.41 42.66 -16.91
C LEU A 182 28.20 42.33 -18.19
N LEU A 183 29.03 41.28 -18.16
CA LEU A 183 29.76 40.81 -19.35
C LEU A 183 28.82 40.28 -20.44
N ALA A 184 27.78 39.53 -20.06
CA ALA A 184 26.78 39.04 -21.02
C ALA A 184 25.99 40.18 -21.68
N LYS A 185 25.65 41.25 -20.94
CA LYS A 185 25.01 42.46 -21.50
C LYS A 185 25.95 43.25 -22.41
N LEU A 186 27.23 43.34 -22.09
CA LEU A 186 28.23 44.04 -22.93
C LEU A 186 28.50 43.29 -24.23
N LEU A 187 28.61 41.96 -24.18
CA LEU A 187 28.77 41.12 -25.37
C LEU A 187 27.53 41.15 -26.27
N TRP A 188 26.31 41.19 -25.71
CA TRP A 188 25.09 41.37 -26.49
C TRP A 188 25.05 42.74 -27.19
N PHE A 189 25.46 43.81 -26.51
CA PHE A 189 25.49 45.16 -27.10
C PHE A 189 26.50 45.28 -28.26
N LEU A 190 27.62 44.56 -28.19
CA LEU A 190 28.65 44.54 -29.23
C LEU A 190 28.25 43.68 -30.45
N PHE A 191 27.39 42.67 -30.28
CA PHE A 191 26.96 41.78 -31.38
C PHE A 191 25.71 42.26 -32.14
N VAL A 192 24.92 43.21 -31.60
CA VAL A 192 23.67 43.66 -32.23
C VAL A 192 23.83 44.96 -33.04
N ASN A 193 25.00 45.61 -33.02
CA ASN A 193 25.27 46.85 -33.78
C ASN A 193 26.45 46.75 -34.77
N ILE A 194 26.63 45.61 -35.43
CA ILE A 194 27.39 45.49 -36.68
C ILE A 194 26.46 44.95 -37.77
#